data_AF-A0A317II65-F1
#
_entry.id   AF-A0A317II65-F1
#
_cell.length_a   1.000
_cell.length_b   1.000
_cell.length_c   1.000
_cell.angle_alpha   90.00
_cell.angle_beta   90.00
_cell.angle_gamma   90.00
#
_symmetry.space_group_name_H-M   'P 1'
#
loop_
_entity.id
_entity.type
_entity.pdbx_description
1 polymer ?
#
loop_
_entity_poly.entity_id
_entity_poly.type
_entity_poly.pdbx_seq_one_letter_code
_entity_poly.pdbx_strand_id
1 'polypeptide(L)'
;MSLLSFCQWLQSTDFFTAIRGSWYVYPIVMSTHLAGIALFGGMIVVTDLRLLGITMRKRPVADVIRQLRPLKWIGLAIIATCGILMFGSKAEEYYFNTFFRTKLVILTLLGVHALVFRNRVYRRAAEFDTTGRIPGQAKLAASLSLLLWTGMVIAGRGIGYIEPPIGIHAAIPGPYRSMAPPVRYSGAPAPAADGGGSATS
;
A
#
# COMPACT_ATOMS: atom_id res chain seq x y z
N MET A 1 -4.66 14.62 -21.10
CA MET A 1 -4.69 13.16 -20.93
C MET A 1 -5.54 12.81 -19.72
N SER A 2 -6.40 11.78 -19.80
CA SER A 2 -7.14 11.33 -18.61
C SER A 2 -6.18 10.64 -17.62
N LEU A 3 -6.54 10.59 -16.33
CA LEU A 3 -5.72 9.91 -15.31
C LEU A 3 -5.55 8.42 -15.63
N LEU A 4 -6.59 7.78 -16.18
CA LEU A 4 -6.54 6.40 -16.64
C LEU A 4 -5.55 6.23 -17.80
N SER A 5 -5.59 7.11 -18.81
CA SER A 5 -4.66 7.10 -19.94
C SER A 5 -3.21 7.30 -19.48
N PHE A 6 -2.99 8.14 -18.47
CA PHE A 6 -1.67 8.31 -17.86
C PHE A 6 -1.19 7.03 -17.15
N CYS A 7 -2.05 6.38 -16.37
CA CYS A 7 -1.72 5.10 -15.73
C CYS A 7 -1.37 4.02 -16.76
N GLN A 8 -2.13 3.94 -17.85
CA GLN A 8 -1.89 2.99 -18.94
C GLN A 8 -0.56 3.27 -19.64
N TRP A 9 -0.26 4.54 -19.94
CA TRP A 9 1.03 4.93 -20.51
C TRP A 9 2.19 4.58 -19.57
N LEU A 10 2.09 4.94 -18.30
CA LEU A 10 3.12 4.70 -17.29
C LEU A 10 3.48 3.20 -17.22
N GLN A 11 2.46 2.34 -17.06
CA GLN A 11 2.69 0.89 -16.96
C GLN A 11 3.16 0.25 -18.26
N SER A 12 2.90 0.88 -19.41
CA SER A 12 3.30 0.36 -20.73
C SER A 12 4.78 0.62 -21.07
N THR A 13 5.49 1.38 -20.24
CA THR A 13 6.93 1.63 -20.42
C THR A 13 7.71 0.32 -20.27
N ASP A 14 8.74 0.12 -21.10
CA ASP A 14 9.59 -1.08 -21.09
C ASP A 14 10.16 -1.40 -19.70
N PHE A 15 10.54 -0.36 -18.96
CA PHE A 15 11.03 -0.47 -17.59
C PHE A 15 10.02 -1.15 -16.64
N PHE A 16 8.77 -0.68 -16.62
CA PHE A 16 7.73 -1.22 -15.75
C PHE A 16 7.22 -2.59 -16.23
N THR A 17 7.21 -2.79 -17.55
CA THR A 17 6.90 -4.08 -18.15
C THR A 17 7.94 -5.14 -17.78
N ALA A 18 9.23 -4.81 -17.81
CA ALA A 18 10.31 -5.70 -17.40
C ALA A 18 10.26 -6.06 -15.91
N ILE A 19 9.95 -5.09 -15.05
CA ILE A 19 9.78 -5.34 -13.61
C ILE A 19 8.61 -6.29 -13.37
N ARG A 20 7.43 -6.00 -13.94
CA ARG A 20 6.22 -6.83 -13.77
C ARG A 20 6.41 -8.23 -14.35
N GLY A 21 7.10 -8.36 -15.47
CA GLY A 21 7.35 -9.64 -16.14
C GLY A 21 8.40 -10.52 -15.46
N SER A 22 9.19 -9.98 -14.53
CA SER A 22 10.24 -10.72 -13.84
C SER A 22 9.69 -11.52 -12.65
N TRP A 23 10.00 -12.82 -12.62
CA TRP A 23 9.65 -13.72 -11.52
C TRP A 23 10.28 -13.36 -10.17
N TYR A 24 11.43 -12.67 -10.18
CA TYR A 24 12.17 -12.34 -8.96
C TYR A 24 12.06 -10.88 -8.58
N VAL A 25 12.17 -9.96 -9.55
CA VAL A 25 12.25 -8.52 -9.25
C VAL A 25 10.98 -8.02 -8.58
N TYR A 26 9.80 -8.35 -9.14
CA TYR A 26 8.55 -7.86 -8.58
C TYR A 26 8.28 -8.40 -7.16
N PRO A 27 8.45 -9.71 -6.86
CA PRO A 27 8.35 -10.21 -5.49
C PRO A 27 9.39 -9.65 -4.52
N ILE A 28 10.63 -9.42 -4.97
CA ILE A 28 11.68 -8.79 -4.15
C ILE A 28 11.26 -7.37 -3.78
N VAL A 29 10.86 -6.54 -4.76
CA VAL A 29 10.39 -5.17 -4.53
C VAL A 29 9.20 -5.16 -3.57
N MET A 30 8.25 -6.07 -3.74
CA MET A 30 7.10 -6.21 -2.83
C MET A 30 7.53 -6.59 -1.40
N SER A 31 8.46 -7.52 -1.27
CA SER A 31 8.99 -7.98 0.02
C SER A 31 9.77 -6.86 0.73
N THR A 32 10.61 -6.14 -0.01
CA THR A 32 11.35 -4.97 0.48
C THR A 32 10.40 -3.85 0.90
N HIS A 33 9.32 -3.62 0.16
CA HIS A 33 8.28 -2.66 0.55
C HIS A 33 7.65 -3.04 1.90
N LEU A 34 7.30 -4.31 2.09
CA LEU A 34 6.72 -4.80 3.34
C LEU A 34 7.70 -4.70 4.51
N ALA A 35 8.98 -5.05 4.30
CA ALA A 35 10.04 -4.87 5.28
C ALA A 35 10.23 -3.39 5.66
N GLY A 36 10.20 -2.49 4.66
CA GLY A 36 10.21 -1.05 4.87
C GLY A 36 9.05 -0.58 5.74
N ILE A 37 7.82 -1.05 5.45
CA ILE A 37 6.62 -0.77 6.26
C ILE A 37 6.81 -1.23 7.69
N ALA A 38 7.33 -2.44 7.91
CA ALA A 38 7.58 -2.96 9.25
C ALA A 38 8.60 -2.10 10.02
N LEU A 39 9.68 -1.68 9.36
CA LEU A 39 10.70 -0.81 9.95
C LEU A 39 10.12 0.58 10.29
N PHE A 40 9.51 1.26 9.33
CA PHE A 40 8.98 2.61 9.51
C PHE A 40 7.79 2.63 10.49
N GLY A 41 6.82 1.74 10.26
CA GLY A 41 5.63 1.59 11.09
C GLY A 41 5.98 1.16 12.51
N GLY A 42 6.92 0.24 12.68
CA GLY A 42 7.42 -0.17 14.00
C GLY A 42 7.97 1.00 14.81
N MET A 43 8.73 1.89 14.16
CA MET A 43 9.25 3.06 14.87
C MET A 43 8.19 4.12 15.18
N ILE A 44 7.12 4.20 14.38
CA ILE A 44 5.96 5.03 14.70
C ILE A 44 5.23 4.46 15.91
N VAL A 45 4.94 3.16 15.92
CA VAL A 45 4.30 2.46 17.04
C VAL A 45 5.09 2.66 18.34
N VAL A 46 6.42 2.50 18.32
CA VAL A 46 7.26 2.73 19.50
C VAL A 46 7.17 4.18 19.99
N THR A 47 7.16 5.15 19.07
CA THR A 47 7.03 6.57 19.41
C THR A 47 5.66 6.87 20.03
N ASP A 48 4.59 6.35 19.43
CA ASP A 48 3.21 6.59 19.86
C ASP A 48 2.91 5.91 21.20
N LEU A 49 3.38 4.68 21.40
CA LEU A 49 3.29 4.00 22.70
C LEU A 49 4.08 4.75 23.78
N ARG A 50 5.21 5.38 23.44
CA ARG A 50 5.96 6.21 24.38
C ARG A 50 5.20 7.49 24.72
N LEU A 51 4.53 8.12 23.75
CA LEU A 51 3.67 9.29 23.97
C LEU A 51 2.41 8.94 24.79
N LEU A 52 1.87 7.73 24.64
CA LEU A 52 0.78 7.23 25.48
C LEU A 52 1.26 6.90 26.91
N GLY A 53 2.57 6.82 27.13
CA GLY A 53 3.16 6.43 28.40
C GLY A 53 3.03 4.94 28.66
N ILE A 54 2.98 4.10 27.63
CA ILE A 54 2.90 2.64 27.77
C ILE A 54 4.32 2.04 27.80
N THR A 55 5.19 2.45 26.87
CA THR A 55 6.58 1.94 26.76
C THR A 55 7.63 2.99 27.09
N MET A 56 8.88 2.57 27.33
CA MET A 56 10.08 3.40 27.52
C MET A 56 9.91 4.59 28.48
N ARG A 57 9.10 4.43 29.54
CA ARG A 57 8.73 5.50 30.49
C ARG A 57 9.92 6.19 31.17
N LYS A 58 11.05 5.49 31.30
CA LYS A 58 12.28 5.98 31.92
C LYS A 58 13.15 6.84 30.99
N ARG A 59 12.88 6.86 29.68
CA ARG A 59 13.64 7.63 28.68
C ARG A 59 12.89 8.91 28.30
N PRO A 60 13.58 10.05 28.13
CA PRO A 60 12.97 11.28 27.59
C PRO A 60 12.31 11.03 26.22
N VAL A 61 11.12 11.59 26.01
CA VAL A 61 10.37 11.51 24.74
C VAL A 61 11.21 12.10 23.60
N ALA A 62 11.88 13.23 23.83
CA ALA A 62 12.70 13.89 22.84
C ALA A 62 13.86 13.00 22.34
N ASP A 63 14.49 12.25 23.24
CA ASP A 63 15.59 11.34 22.89
C ASP A 63 15.12 10.17 22.03
N VAL A 64 13.98 9.57 22.39
CA VAL A 64 13.38 8.48 21.60
C VAL A 64 13.05 8.99 20.19
N ILE A 65 12.39 10.15 20.08
CA ILE A 65 12.06 10.73 18.76
C ILE A 65 13.33 11.01 17.95
N ARG A 66 14.37 11.56 18.58
CA ARG A 66 15.64 11.91 17.91
C ARG A 66 16.37 10.67 17.38
N GLN A 67 16.49 9.61 18.19
CA GLN A 67 17.16 8.37 17.79
C GLN A 67 16.40 7.62 16.69
N LEU A 68 15.07 7.65 16.72
CA LEU A 68 14.23 7.03 15.70
C LEU A 68 14.05 7.93 14.46
N ARG A 69 14.62 9.14 14.42
CA ARG A 69 14.47 10.01 13.24
C ARG A 69 15.21 9.50 11.99
N PRO A 70 16.50 9.12 12.03
CA PRO A 70 17.22 8.66 10.84
C PRO A 70 16.62 7.38 10.25
N LEU A 71 16.34 6.39 11.10
CA LEU A 71 15.71 5.15 10.67
C LEU A 71 14.30 5.39 10.07
N LYS A 72 13.56 6.41 10.51
CA LYS A 72 12.26 6.78 9.94
C LYS A 72 12.43 7.27 8.50
N TRP A 73 13.45 8.10 8.24
CA TRP A 73 13.74 8.59 6.89
C TRP A 73 14.18 7.47 5.96
N ILE A 74 15.03 6.56 6.43
CA ILE A 74 15.46 5.38 5.66
C ILE A 74 14.26 4.50 5.32
N GLY A 75 13.44 4.16 6.31
CA GLY A 75 12.22 3.37 6.10
C GLY A 75 11.25 4.04 5.14
N LEU A 76 11.03 5.34 5.28
CA LEU A 76 10.17 6.11 4.38
C LEU A 76 10.69 6.10 2.95
N ALA A 77 12.00 6.28 2.74
CA ALA A 77 12.61 6.25 1.41
C ALA A 77 12.45 4.89 0.73
N ILE A 78 12.64 3.80 1.47
CA ILE A 78 12.43 2.43 0.97
C ILE A 78 10.96 2.22 0.59
N ILE A 79 10.02 2.54 1.49
CA ILE A 79 8.58 2.36 1.25
C ILE A 79 8.13 3.18 0.03
N ALA A 80 8.54 4.45 -0.05
CA ALA A 80 8.15 5.33 -1.14
C ALA A 80 8.69 4.82 -2.48
N THR A 81 9.98 4.46 -2.54
CA THR A 81 10.62 3.99 -3.77
C THR A 81 9.98 2.69 -4.25
N CYS A 82 9.85 1.69 -3.37
CA CYS A 82 9.20 0.42 -3.75
C CYS A 82 7.71 0.61 -4.08
N GLY A 83 7.02 1.51 -3.38
CA GLY A 83 5.61 1.81 -3.65
C GLY A 83 5.39 2.43 -5.03
N ILE A 84 6.28 3.34 -5.45
CA ILE A 84 6.27 3.93 -6.80
C ILE A 84 6.55 2.86 -7.86
N LEU A 85 7.55 2.00 -7.62
CA LEU A 85 7.89 0.90 -8.53
C LEU A 85 6.73 -0.07 -8.71
N MET A 86 6.09 -0.47 -7.62
CA MET A 86 4.90 -1.31 -7.65
C MET A 86 3.75 -0.61 -8.39
N PHE A 87 3.45 0.64 -8.04
CA PHE A 87 2.38 1.40 -8.66
C PHE A 87 2.58 1.51 -10.17
N GLY A 88 3.77 1.89 -10.64
CA GLY A 88 4.07 1.98 -12.07
C GLY A 88 3.95 0.63 -12.79
N SER A 89 4.29 -0.48 -12.13
CA SER A 89 4.19 -1.82 -12.73
C SER A 89 2.75 -2.26 -13.02
N LYS A 90 1.79 -1.83 -12.20
CA LYS A 90 0.38 -2.26 -12.25
C LYS A 90 -0.61 -1.10 -12.07
N ALA A 91 -0.33 0.04 -12.69
CA ALA A 91 -1.02 1.30 -12.41
C ALA A 91 -2.53 1.25 -12.69
N GLU A 92 -2.94 0.58 -13.78
CA GLU A 92 -4.35 0.43 -14.15
C GLU A 92 -5.11 -0.50 -13.20
N GLU A 93 -4.49 -1.60 -12.76
CA GLU A 93 -5.05 -2.53 -11.77
C GLU A 93 -5.31 -1.79 -10.44
N TYR A 94 -4.35 -0.98 -9.99
CA TYR A 94 -4.51 -0.16 -8.79
C TYR A 94 -5.52 0.98 -8.95
N TYR A 95 -5.69 1.52 -10.15
CA TYR A 95 -6.65 2.58 -10.41
C TYR A 95 -8.09 2.12 -10.12
N PHE A 96 -8.45 0.89 -10.49
CA PHE A 96 -9.79 0.33 -10.24
C PHE A 96 -9.96 -0.30 -8.86
N ASN A 97 -8.86 -0.56 -8.14
CA ASN A 97 -8.90 -1.22 -6.84
C ASN A 97 -9.37 -0.26 -5.73
N THR A 98 -10.55 -0.54 -5.15
CA THR A 98 -11.12 0.25 -4.06
C THR A 98 -10.19 0.33 -2.83
N PHE A 99 -9.51 -0.76 -2.45
CA PHE A 99 -8.59 -0.75 -1.32
C PHE A 99 -7.37 0.13 -1.58
N PHE A 100 -6.89 0.21 -2.81
CA PHE A 100 -5.82 1.13 -3.17
C PHE A 100 -6.26 2.59 -3.02
N ARG A 101 -7.48 2.93 -3.48
CA ARG A 101 -8.04 4.29 -3.28
C ARG A 101 -8.20 4.63 -1.80
N THR A 102 -8.73 3.70 -1.01
CA THR A 102 -8.82 3.86 0.45
C THR A 102 -7.44 4.05 1.07
N LYS A 103 -6.43 3.28 0.63
CA LYS A 103 -5.04 3.44 1.05
C LYS A 103 -4.54 4.86 0.75
N LEU A 104 -4.82 5.42 -0.43
CA LEU A 104 -4.45 6.80 -0.75
C LEU A 104 -5.12 7.82 0.17
N VAL A 105 -6.41 7.66 0.47
CA VAL A 105 -7.13 8.54 1.41
C VAL A 105 -6.50 8.48 2.80
N ILE A 106 -6.22 7.28 3.32
CA ILE A 106 -5.56 7.10 4.62
C ILE A 106 -4.15 7.72 4.60
N LEU A 107 -3.43 7.63 3.48
CA LEU A 107 -2.09 8.21 3.36
C LEU A 107 -2.14 9.73 3.40
N THR A 108 -3.14 10.34 2.74
CA THR A 108 -3.41 11.78 2.86
C THR A 108 -3.75 12.17 4.29
N LEU A 109 -4.60 11.39 4.98
CA LEU A 109 -4.92 11.63 6.39
C LEU A 109 -3.70 11.52 7.30
N LEU A 110 -2.79 10.57 7.05
CA LEU A 110 -1.50 10.46 7.75
C LEU A 110 -0.62 11.69 7.50
N GLY A 111 -0.58 12.20 6.26
CA GLY A 111 0.13 13.44 5.92
C GLY A 111 -0.44 14.65 6.67
N VAL A 112 -1.77 14.81 6.67
CA VAL A 112 -2.47 15.88 7.41
C VAL A 112 -2.20 15.74 8.91
N HIS A 113 -2.30 14.53 9.45
CA HIS A 113 -1.99 14.23 10.86
C HIS A 113 -0.56 14.66 11.20
N ALA A 114 0.42 14.26 10.39
CA ALA A 114 1.81 14.64 10.59
C ALA A 114 2.00 16.16 10.57
N LEU A 115 1.38 16.89 9.62
CA LEU A 115 1.48 18.35 9.54
C LEU A 115 0.84 19.05 10.76
N VAL A 116 -0.35 18.62 11.16
CA VAL A 116 -1.12 19.21 12.27
C VAL A 116 -0.40 19.03 13.61
N PHE A 117 0.18 17.84 13.85
CA PHE A 117 0.80 17.48 15.12
C PHE A 117 2.32 17.73 15.15
N ARG A 118 2.98 18.00 14.01
CA ARG A 118 4.42 18.36 13.95
C ARG A 118 4.77 19.52 14.87
N ASN A 119 4.04 20.63 14.76
CA ASN A 119 4.34 21.83 15.55
C ASN A 119 3.80 21.76 16.98
N ARG A 120 2.72 21.01 17.22
CA ARG A 120 2.05 20.96 18.53
C ARG A 120 2.63 19.90 19.47
N VAL A 121 3.07 18.76 18.93
CA VAL A 121 3.51 17.60 19.72
C VAL A 121 4.99 17.36 19.51
N TYR A 122 5.41 17.08 18.28
CA TYR A 122 6.78 16.61 18.03
C TYR A 122 7.86 17.70 18.23
N ARG A 123 7.56 18.97 17.93
CA ARG A 123 8.48 20.10 18.22
C ARG A 123 8.56 20.46 19.70
N ARG A 124 7.48 20.21 20.46
CA ARG A 124 7.40 20.49 21.91
C ARG A 124 7.76 19.29 22.78
N ALA A 125 8.26 18.21 22.18
CA ALA A 125 8.59 16.98 22.89
C ALA A 125 9.55 17.20 24.07
N ALA A 126 10.50 18.14 23.94
CA ALA A 126 11.42 18.51 25.02
C ALA A 126 10.72 19.17 26.22
N GLU A 127 9.66 19.94 26.00
CA GLU A 127 8.87 20.58 27.07
C GLU A 127 8.12 19.54 27.93
N PHE A 128 7.73 18.41 27.32
CA PHE A 128 7.07 17.31 28.02
C PHE A 128 8.01 16.60 28.99
N ASP A 129 9.29 16.54 28.64
CA ASP A 129 10.34 15.95 29.46
C ASP A 129 10.69 16.86 30.65
N THR A 130 10.67 18.19 30.46
CA THR A 130 10.92 19.18 31.54
C THR A 130 9.77 19.24 32.55
N THR A 131 8.52 19.14 32.08
CA THR A 131 7.32 19.21 32.94
C THR A 131 6.94 17.87 33.57
N GLY A 132 7.56 16.77 33.13
CA GLY A 132 7.29 15.41 33.61
C GLY A 132 5.89 14.87 33.26
N ARG A 133 5.09 15.60 32.47
CA ARG A 133 3.70 15.26 32.16
C ARG A 133 3.43 15.37 30.67
N ILE A 134 2.93 14.27 30.09
CA ILE A 134 2.55 14.24 28.67
C ILE A 134 1.15 14.85 28.51
N PRO A 135 0.97 15.88 27.67
CA PRO A 135 -0.33 16.52 27.49
C PRO A 135 -1.35 15.59 26.81
N GLY A 136 -2.63 15.78 27.12
CA GLY A 136 -3.72 14.98 26.52
C GLY A 136 -3.75 15.04 24.99
N GLN A 137 -3.39 16.18 24.40
CA GLN A 137 -3.28 16.32 22.94
C GLN A 137 -2.23 15.39 22.32
N ALA A 138 -1.10 15.16 23.01
CA ALA A 138 -0.07 14.24 22.53
C ALA A 138 -0.53 12.78 22.60
N LYS A 139 -1.31 12.43 23.62
CA LYS A 139 -1.95 11.11 23.72
C LYS A 139 -2.98 10.89 22.61
N LEU A 140 -3.83 11.88 22.36
CA LEU A 140 -4.82 11.84 21.27
C LEU A 140 -4.12 11.70 19.91
N ALA A 141 -3.04 12.44 19.67
CA ALA A 141 -2.24 12.33 18.45
C ALA A 141 -1.71 10.90 18.25
N ALA A 142 -1.09 10.34 19.29
CA ALA A 142 -0.58 8.97 19.27
C ALA A 142 -1.68 7.93 18.99
N SER A 143 -2.85 8.04 19.62
CA SER A 143 -3.98 7.15 19.37
C SER A 143 -4.50 7.25 17.94
N LEU A 144 -4.66 8.46 17.39
CA LEU A 144 -5.11 8.67 16.01
C LEU A 144 -4.08 8.14 15.00
N SER A 145 -2.79 8.36 15.25
CA SER A 145 -1.71 7.82 14.42
C SER A 145 -1.76 6.29 14.37
N LEU A 146 -1.90 5.62 15.52
CA LEU A 146 -2.03 4.16 15.58
C LEU A 146 -3.24 3.66 14.79
N LEU A 147 -4.41 4.29 14.95
CA LEU A 147 -5.62 3.91 14.21
C LEU A 147 -5.43 4.07 12.69
N LEU A 148 -4.84 5.18 12.23
CA LEU A 148 -4.57 5.42 10.82
C LEU A 148 -3.57 4.40 10.26
N TRP A 149 -2.52 4.07 11.00
CA TRP A 149 -1.54 3.06 10.61
C TRP A 149 -2.12 1.65 10.54
N THR A 150 -2.96 1.27 11.51
CA THR A 150 -3.68 0.00 11.47
C THR A 150 -4.58 -0.08 10.24
N GLY A 151 -5.35 0.98 9.98
CA GLY A 151 -6.18 1.08 8.78
C GLY A 151 -5.36 0.98 7.48
N MET A 152 -4.19 1.62 7.44
CA MET A 152 -3.28 1.56 6.29
C MET A 152 -2.78 0.14 6.00
N VAL A 153 -2.42 -0.63 7.04
CA VAL A 153 -1.98 -2.02 6.89
C VAL A 153 -3.12 -2.92 6.43
N ILE A 154 -4.32 -2.76 7.00
CA ILE A 154 -5.52 -3.52 6.61
C ILE A 154 -5.87 -3.23 5.15
N ALA A 155 -5.94 -1.96 4.75
CA ALA A 155 -6.19 -1.57 3.36
C ALA A 155 -5.11 -2.12 2.42
N GLY A 156 -3.84 -2.10 2.84
CA GLY A 156 -2.72 -2.66 2.08
C GLY A 156 -2.87 -4.16 1.80
N ARG A 157 -3.29 -4.95 2.79
CA ARG A 157 -3.60 -6.38 2.60
C ARG A 157 -4.86 -6.59 1.74
N GLY A 158 -5.85 -5.71 1.89
CA GLY A 158 -7.09 -5.69 1.09
C GLY A 158 -6.86 -5.71 -0.42
N ILE A 159 -5.80 -5.03 -0.89
CA ILE A 159 -5.45 -4.92 -2.31
C ILE A 159 -5.34 -6.29 -2.99
N GLY A 160 -4.82 -7.31 -2.29
CA GLY A 160 -4.63 -8.64 -2.85
C GLY A 160 -5.89 -9.51 -2.95
N TYR A 161 -7.01 -9.08 -2.38
CA TYR A 161 -8.28 -9.83 -2.38
C TYR A 161 -9.27 -9.37 -3.46
N ILE A 162 -9.02 -8.23 -4.12
CA ILE A 162 -9.85 -7.76 -5.22
C ILE A 162 -9.23 -8.21 -6.53
N GLU A 163 -9.98 -9.01 -7.28
CA GLU A 163 -9.61 -9.39 -8.63
C GLU A 163 -9.76 -8.20 -9.59
N PRO A 164 -8.82 -8.02 -10.52
CA PRO A 164 -8.95 -6.99 -11.53
C PRO A 164 -10.18 -7.19 -12.42
N PRO A 165 -10.87 -6.12 -12.83
CA PRO A 165 -11.93 -6.20 -13.83
C PRO A 165 -11.42 -6.86 -15.12
N ILE A 166 -12.27 -7.68 -15.75
CA ILE A 166 -11.96 -8.37 -17.00
C ILE A 166 -11.69 -7.31 -18.09
N GLY A 167 -10.53 -7.38 -18.76
CA GLY A 167 -10.19 -6.51 -19.90
C GLY A 167 -9.18 -5.39 -19.63
N ILE A 168 -8.51 -5.35 -18.48
CA ILE A 168 -7.43 -4.37 -18.21
C ILE A 168 -6.10 -4.78 -18.85
N HIS A 169 -5.30 -3.80 -19.28
CA HIS A 169 -4.02 -3.95 -20.00
C HIS A 169 -2.87 -4.37 -19.07
N ALA A 170 -3.09 -4.35 -17.76
CA ALA A 170 -2.18 -4.95 -16.79
C ALA A 170 -2.20 -6.49 -16.83
N ALA A 171 -3.22 -7.11 -17.43
CA ALA A 171 -3.27 -8.54 -17.67
C ALA A 171 -2.24 -8.92 -18.75
N ILE A 172 -1.25 -9.72 -18.35
CA ILE A 172 -0.13 -10.30 -19.10
C ILE A 172 -0.20 -10.08 -20.63
N PRO A 173 0.64 -9.22 -21.23
CA PRO A 173 0.93 -9.28 -22.64
C PRO A 173 1.90 -10.45 -22.89
N GLY A 174 1.44 -11.50 -23.58
CA GLY A 174 2.28 -12.63 -23.96
C GLY A 174 1.48 -13.91 -24.29
N PRO A 175 2.12 -14.91 -24.93
CA PRO A 175 1.47 -16.09 -25.52
C PRO A 175 0.72 -17.01 -24.52
N TYR A 176 0.73 -16.68 -23.22
CA TYR A 176 0.13 -17.46 -22.14
C TYR A 176 -1.34 -17.15 -21.87
N ARG A 177 -1.96 -16.23 -22.62
CA ARG A 177 -3.43 -16.02 -22.59
C ARG A 177 -4.20 -17.31 -22.89
N SER A 178 -3.62 -18.22 -23.67
CA SER A 178 -4.18 -19.53 -24.03
C SER A 178 -4.07 -20.60 -22.94
N MET A 179 -3.27 -20.36 -21.90
CA MET A 179 -2.99 -21.32 -20.82
C MET A 179 -3.78 -21.03 -19.55
N ALA A 180 -4.48 -19.90 -19.50
CA ALA A 180 -5.53 -19.67 -18.52
C ALA A 180 -6.68 -20.65 -18.79
N PRO A 181 -7.15 -21.41 -17.79
CA PRO A 181 -8.25 -22.35 -17.99
C PRO A 181 -9.46 -21.59 -18.58
N PRO A 182 -10.15 -22.15 -19.58
CA PRO A 182 -11.33 -21.50 -20.12
C PRO A 182 -12.35 -21.38 -18.99
N VAL A 183 -12.65 -20.14 -18.60
CA VAL A 183 -13.73 -19.85 -17.66
C VAL A 183 -15.02 -20.27 -18.37
N ARG A 184 -15.54 -21.46 -18.04
CA ARG A 184 -16.90 -21.85 -18.41
C ARG A 184 -17.85 -20.89 -17.69
N TYR A 185 -18.44 -19.96 -18.43
CA TYR A 185 -19.57 -19.19 -17.94
C TYR A 185 -20.70 -20.16 -17.57
N SER A 186 -21.00 -20.26 -16.27
CA SER A 186 -22.22 -20.87 -15.75
C SER A 186 -23.40 -19.97 -16.17
N GLY A 187 -23.82 -20.07 -17.43
CA GLY A 187 -24.85 -19.20 -18.02
C GLY A 187 -24.77 -18.99 -19.54
N ALA A 188 -23.76 -19.52 -20.24
CA ALA A 188 -23.79 -19.51 -21.70
C ALA A 188 -24.90 -20.46 -22.19
N PRO A 189 -25.81 -20.03 -23.08
CA PRO A 189 -26.79 -20.94 -23.67
C PRO A 189 -26.05 -22.08 -24.37
N ALA A 190 -26.50 -23.31 -24.13
CA ALA A 190 -25.94 -24.49 -24.77
C ALA A 190 -25.90 -24.25 -26.28
N PRO A 191 -24.78 -24.55 -26.97
CA PRO A 191 -24.75 -24.47 -28.42
C PRO A 191 -25.89 -25.35 -28.96
N ALA A 192 -26.69 -24.79 -29.85
CA ALA A 192 -27.78 -25.49 -30.51
C ALA A 192 -27.23 -26.80 -31.08
N ALA A 193 -27.87 -27.92 -30.74
CA ALA A 193 -27.58 -29.19 -31.34
C ALA A 193 -27.93 -29.07 -32.83
N ASP A 194 -26.91 -28.90 -33.68
CA ASP A 194 -27.06 -29.03 -35.12
C ASP A 194 -27.45 -30.47 -35.42
N GLY A 195 -28.77 -30.69 -35.53
CA GLY A 195 -29.37 -31.87 -36.11
C GLY A 195 -29.10 -31.88 -37.61
N GLY A 196 -27.99 -32.49 -38.01
CA GLY A 196 -27.66 -32.79 -39.41
C GLY A 196 -27.54 -34.30 -39.60
N GLY A 197 -28.67 -34.97 -39.75
CA GLY A 197 -28.69 -36.33 -40.27
C GLY A 197 -28.54 -36.31 -41.79
N SER A 198 -27.69 -37.20 -42.32
CA SER A 198 -27.92 -37.80 -43.65
C SER A 198 -27.03 -39.04 -43.81
N ALA A 199 -27.71 -40.16 -44.00
CA ALA A 199 -27.19 -41.47 -44.37
C ALA A 199 -26.75 -41.53 -45.84
N THR A 200 -26.28 -42.72 -46.24
CA THR A 200 -26.06 -43.25 -47.61
C THR A 200 -24.71 -42.85 -48.23
N SER A 201 -23.91 -43.73 -48.85
CA SER A 201 -24.04 -45.14 -49.28
C SER A 201 -22.66 -45.80 -49.29
#